data_AF-A0A0G4P772-F1
#
_entry.id   AF-A0A0G4P772-F1
#
_cell.length_a   1.000
_cell.length_b   1.000
_cell.length_c   1.000
_cell.angle_alpha   90.00
_cell.angle_beta   90.00
_cell.angle_gamma   90.00
#
_symmetry.space_group_name_H-M   'P 1'
#
loop_
_entity.id
_entity.type
_entity.pdbx_description
1 polymer ?
#
loop_
_entity_poly.entity_id
_entity_poly.type
_entity_poly.pdbx_seq_one_letter_code
_entity_poly.pdbx_strand_id
1 'polypeptide(L)'
;MPFSSSSPPPREPIDPDYVWPLVLLTDLDETNQAKLVGFVESTLKKDLKSHSKHYFGDQFQAKTCSKVKTWSPPQRLLESIAEQGPQRDSAGNIHALAVLAYRSGRPRIIVADEATKRQLSGNHIPFTDPQHVVSVILISVERLHDDSDKISVNARRANCLPPPLSPPPPNFGEPVSPDSHDDSDGPDGPDDLDDPAYDGSVYDFMREGPDGIEDSNQPDLFRGFTMHDPDREPFTADSAVLGRERYEMTLAALFPTLPMELVVKISDLYRSPIEMPIWERRPSGTHLHIFLLHHTTAEELHNTQKTIQDALPSIMERAATEWENDNGHDRRPPWGTGIPEMTVELIPRDRHWLRTRRDLLDFWEKYQPWHATFGLDDKVAPLLYLREPLSDINSAQFGVVTSMLDLGGDPPKTFRKAFGSLCVEILTLGNPSIPNPSLVTTEILCHPDLPCFSIGPTWGSLIEEESHLIFLTNRLTEEQTQELQDPSPILDESGEYYKVLPWKDRKAGAPDGKMEDIWEIITKSYHASGAGDLPSIFVFADAQFALNETVILVKADLYEDEGCDPGHERLMHLPYPRLRGFQFMRVPIHWTGSRTKNQEIDGEWLSYRRAGWPSPGVLPYDRSGRFFVDGDSFP
;
A
#
# COMPACT_ATOMS: atom_id res chain seq x y z
N MET A 1 3.67 19.93 -36.11
CA MET A 1 5.07 20.39 -36.24
C MET A 1 5.94 19.39 -35.49
N PRO A 2 7.06 18.88 -36.04
CA PRO A 2 7.83 17.88 -35.35
C PRO A 2 8.60 18.54 -34.20
N PHE A 3 8.41 18.04 -32.98
CA PHE A 3 9.26 18.34 -31.84
C PHE A 3 10.63 17.69 -32.06
N SER A 4 11.46 18.34 -32.87
CA SER A 4 12.88 18.06 -32.98
C SER A 4 13.64 19.11 -32.19
N SER A 5 13.74 18.90 -30.87
CA SER A 5 14.82 19.46 -30.06
C SER A 5 15.55 18.32 -29.36
N SER A 6 16.20 17.47 -30.14
CA SER A 6 17.19 16.50 -29.64
C SER A 6 18.45 17.27 -29.24
N SER A 7 18.43 17.90 -28.08
CA SER A 7 19.67 18.19 -27.36
C SER A 7 20.02 16.89 -26.61
N PRO A 8 21.16 16.24 -26.85
CA PRO A 8 21.54 15.08 -26.06
C PRO A 8 21.62 15.52 -24.58
N PRO A 9 21.01 14.78 -23.63
CA PRO A 9 21.12 15.13 -22.22
C PRO A 9 22.61 15.11 -21.82
N PRO A 10 23.05 15.99 -20.91
CA PRO A 10 24.46 16.17 -20.63
C PRO A 10 25.10 14.86 -20.12
N ARG A 11 26.27 14.53 -20.67
CA ARG A 11 27.28 13.71 -19.99
C ARG A 11 28.06 14.71 -19.13
N GLU A 12 28.18 14.52 -17.81
CA GLU A 12 29.30 14.96 -16.94
C GLU A 12 28.88 15.23 -15.48
N PRO A 13 29.85 15.17 -14.53
CA PRO A 13 29.62 15.37 -13.10
C PRO A 13 28.89 16.68 -12.81
N ILE A 14 28.09 16.66 -11.75
CA ILE A 14 27.25 17.78 -11.35
C ILE A 14 28.09 19.04 -11.21
N ASP A 15 27.64 20.09 -11.89
CA ASP A 15 28.22 21.43 -11.83
C ASP A 15 28.43 21.82 -10.36
N PRO A 16 29.64 22.22 -9.93
CA PRO A 16 29.87 22.70 -8.56
C PRO A 16 28.94 23.86 -8.15
N ASP A 17 28.34 24.56 -9.11
CA ASP A 17 27.33 25.62 -8.90
C ASP A 17 25.87 25.12 -9.02
N TYR A 18 25.62 23.82 -8.93
CA TYR A 18 24.28 23.23 -9.06
C TYR A 18 23.28 23.76 -8.02
N VAL A 19 22.32 24.54 -8.48
CA VAL A 19 21.20 25.02 -7.66
C VAL A 19 20.12 23.94 -7.60
N TRP A 20 19.82 23.46 -6.39
CA TRP A 20 18.80 22.43 -6.17
C TRP A 20 17.41 22.96 -6.51
N PRO A 21 16.74 22.40 -7.54
CA PRO A 21 15.38 22.79 -7.86
C PRO A 21 14.40 22.16 -6.85
N LEU A 22 13.69 23.02 -6.11
CA LEU A 22 12.59 22.63 -5.23
C LEU A 22 11.26 22.76 -5.97
N VAL A 23 10.55 21.66 -6.19
CA VAL A 23 9.22 21.63 -6.79
C VAL A 23 8.18 21.55 -5.68
N LEU A 24 7.18 22.42 -5.75
CA LEU A 24 6.05 22.42 -4.84
C LEU A 24 4.87 21.74 -5.56
N LEU A 25 4.50 20.54 -5.12
CA LEU A 25 3.31 19.84 -5.59
C LEU A 25 2.09 20.08 -4.68
N THR A 26 2.27 20.94 -3.68
CA THR A 26 1.27 21.36 -2.71
C THR A 26 1.17 22.88 -2.65
N ASP A 27 0.01 23.39 -2.27
CA ASP A 27 -0.23 24.82 -2.08
C ASP A 27 0.32 25.27 -0.72
N LEU A 28 1.57 25.76 -0.70
CA LEU A 28 2.19 26.45 0.44
C LEU A 28 2.05 27.96 0.28
N ASP A 29 1.69 28.64 1.36
CA ASP A 29 1.84 30.10 1.42
C ASP A 29 3.32 30.53 1.42
N GLU A 30 3.57 31.82 1.14
CA GLU A 30 4.92 32.36 1.05
C GLU A 30 5.75 32.17 2.34
N THR A 31 5.08 32.16 3.50
CA THR A 31 5.75 31.99 4.80
C THR A 31 6.23 30.55 4.97
N ASN A 32 5.37 29.58 4.69
CA ASN A 32 5.67 28.16 4.77
C ASN A 32 6.65 27.73 3.67
N GLN A 33 6.59 28.33 2.49
CA GLN A 33 7.59 28.14 1.45
C GLN A 33 8.97 28.65 1.89
N ALA A 34 9.07 29.85 2.46
CA ALA A 34 10.33 30.40 2.95
C ALA A 34 10.93 29.55 4.09
N LYS A 35 10.08 29.07 5.02
CA LYS A 35 10.48 28.13 6.07
C LYS A 35 11.05 26.84 5.49
N LEU A 36 10.35 26.24 4.52
CA LEU A 36 10.77 25.00 3.88
C LEU A 36 12.14 25.16 3.18
N VAL A 37 12.32 26.23 2.40
CA VAL A 37 13.59 26.54 1.76
C VAL A 37 14.70 26.66 2.81
N GLY A 38 14.45 27.37 3.91
CA GLY A 38 15.40 27.51 5.01
C GLY A 38 15.78 26.16 5.65
N PHE A 39 14.80 25.28 5.87
CA PHE A 39 15.05 23.93 6.39
C PHE A 39 15.89 23.11 5.42
N VAL A 40 15.49 23.01 4.16
CA VAL A 40 16.22 22.23 3.15
C VAL A 40 17.64 22.74 2.95
N GLU A 41 17.86 24.06 2.86
CA GLU A 41 19.21 24.62 2.76
C GLU A 41 20.07 24.32 3.98
N SER A 42 19.49 24.36 5.18
CA SER A 42 20.18 24.01 6.44
C SER A 42 20.58 22.54 6.45
N THR A 43 19.68 21.63 6.08
CA THR A 43 19.94 20.19 5.95
C THR A 43 21.01 19.92 4.92
N LEU A 44 20.89 20.49 3.73
CA LEU A 44 21.89 20.35 2.67
C LEU A 44 23.26 20.86 3.13
N LYS A 45 23.35 21.94 3.90
CA LYS A 45 24.65 22.41 4.45
C LYS A 45 25.26 21.43 5.45
N LYS A 46 24.44 20.81 6.31
CA LYS A 46 24.88 19.91 7.38
C LYS A 46 25.20 18.51 6.86
N ASP A 47 24.30 17.90 6.10
CA ASP A 47 24.35 16.48 5.71
C ASP A 47 25.13 16.17 4.43
N LEU A 48 25.23 17.09 3.46
CA LEU A 48 25.99 16.81 2.23
C LEU A 48 27.48 16.53 2.49
N LYS A 49 28.02 17.09 3.57
CA LYS A 49 29.45 16.95 3.89
C LYS A 49 29.78 15.59 4.50
N SER A 50 28.86 14.99 5.26
CA SER A 50 29.03 13.69 5.92
C SER A 50 28.41 12.53 5.12
N HIS A 51 27.35 12.78 4.36
CA HIS A 51 26.48 11.73 3.83
C HIS A 51 26.17 11.86 2.33
N SER A 52 26.87 12.73 1.58
CA SER A 52 26.69 12.88 0.12
C SER A 52 26.74 11.55 -0.63
N LYS A 53 27.68 10.67 -0.28
CA LYS A 53 27.76 9.30 -0.81
C LYS A 53 26.49 8.49 -0.53
N HIS A 54 25.88 8.64 0.65
CA HIS A 54 24.69 7.91 1.07
C HIS A 54 23.40 8.42 0.42
N TYR A 55 23.30 9.73 0.16
CA TYR A 55 22.13 10.31 -0.51
C TYR A 55 22.21 10.24 -2.04
N PHE A 56 23.42 10.24 -2.60
CA PHE A 56 23.62 10.54 -4.03
C PHE A 56 24.62 9.63 -4.75
N GLY A 57 25.10 8.57 -4.09
CA GLY A 57 26.05 7.61 -4.64
C GLY A 57 27.50 8.10 -4.70
N ASP A 58 28.41 7.19 -5.05
CA ASP A 58 29.87 7.41 -5.09
C ASP A 58 30.33 8.45 -6.11
N GLN A 59 29.50 8.76 -7.11
CA GLN A 59 29.86 9.67 -8.20
C GLN A 59 29.68 11.15 -7.83
N PHE A 60 29.18 11.46 -6.63
CA PHE A 60 28.88 12.83 -6.25
C PHE A 60 30.00 13.52 -5.48
N GLN A 61 30.85 14.26 -6.20
CA GLN A 61 31.82 15.19 -5.60
C GLN A 61 31.24 16.60 -5.54
N ALA A 62 30.31 16.86 -4.61
CA ALA A 62 29.84 18.23 -4.41
C ALA A 62 30.85 19.05 -3.59
N LYS A 63 31.29 20.18 -4.15
CA LYS A 63 31.52 21.37 -3.32
C LYS A 63 30.17 21.72 -2.68
N THR A 64 30.16 22.09 -1.40
CA THR A 64 28.98 22.43 -0.59
C THR A 64 28.02 23.38 -1.32
N CYS A 65 27.14 22.83 -2.15
CA CYS A 65 26.19 23.62 -2.92
C CYS A 65 24.90 23.63 -2.14
N SER A 66 24.71 24.72 -1.40
CA SER A 66 23.63 24.88 -0.45
C SER A 66 22.45 25.71 -0.97
N LYS A 67 22.46 26.05 -2.26
CA LYS A 67 21.45 26.94 -2.83
C LYS A 67 20.26 26.11 -3.28
N VAL A 68 19.11 26.37 -2.68
CA VAL A 68 17.83 25.81 -3.10
C VAL A 68 17.05 26.91 -3.78
N LYS A 69 16.46 26.62 -4.95
CA LYS A 69 15.58 27.55 -5.63
C LYS A 69 14.30 26.86 -6.01
N THR A 70 13.17 27.49 -5.69
CA THR A 70 11.88 27.01 -6.17
C THR A 70 11.90 26.97 -7.69
N TRP A 71 11.62 25.79 -8.23
CA TRP A 71 11.45 25.57 -9.64
C TRP A 71 9.96 25.43 -9.92
N SER A 72 9.42 26.43 -10.60
CA SER A 72 8.08 26.42 -11.15
C SER A 72 8.18 26.02 -12.62
N PRO A 73 8.01 24.74 -12.98
CA PRO A 73 7.91 24.35 -14.38
C PRO A 73 6.77 25.13 -15.07
N PRO A 74 6.90 25.42 -16.38
CA PRO A 74 5.86 26.13 -17.12
C PRO A 74 4.50 25.45 -16.97
N GLN A 75 3.41 26.22 -16.88
CA GLN A 75 2.06 25.66 -16.67
C GLN A 75 1.70 24.61 -17.73
N ARG A 76 2.06 24.83 -19.00
CA ARG A 76 1.87 23.86 -20.09
C ARG A 76 2.61 22.54 -19.86
N LEU A 77 3.79 22.59 -19.22
CA LEU A 77 4.58 21.42 -18.87
C LEU A 77 3.94 20.68 -17.68
N LEU A 78 3.44 21.43 -16.69
CA LEU A 78 2.64 20.86 -15.60
C LEU A 78 1.35 20.23 -16.12
N GLU A 79 0.64 20.85 -17.06
CA GLU A 79 -0.56 20.30 -17.70
C GLU A 79 -0.26 18.98 -18.44
N SER A 80 0.91 18.84 -19.08
CA SER A 80 1.32 17.56 -19.68
C SER A 80 1.66 16.46 -18.67
N ILE A 81 1.92 16.82 -17.41
CA ILE A 81 2.23 15.87 -16.31
C ILE A 81 0.98 15.58 -15.48
N ALA A 82 0.14 16.60 -15.23
CA ALA A 82 -0.99 16.61 -14.28
C ALA A 82 -2.13 15.63 -14.63
N GLU A 83 -1.97 14.86 -15.68
CA GLU A 83 -2.90 13.83 -16.13
C GLU A 83 -2.32 12.41 -15.93
N GLN A 84 -1.09 12.28 -15.43
CA GLN A 84 -0.51 10.98 -15.07
C GLN A 84 -1.14 10.41 -13.79
N GLY A 85 -1.67 11.24 -12.90
CA GLY A 85 -2.50 10.81 -11.78
C GLY A 85 -3.43 11.92 -11.29
N PRO A 86 -4.51 11.59 -10.56
CA PRO A 86 -5.55 12.51 -10.12
C PRO A 86 -5.04 13.51 -9.07
N GLN A 87 -3.95 13.20 -8.37
CA GLN A 87 -3.35 14.06 -7.34
C GLN A 87 -2.02 14.63 -7.82
N ARG A 88 -1.72 15.88 -7.46
CA ARG A 88 -0.49 16.57 -7.90
C ARG A 88 0.79 15.86 -7.47
N ASP A 89 0.78 15.25 -6.29
CA ASP A 89 1.88 14.51 -5.67
C ASP A 89 1.79 12.98 -5.86
N SER A 90 0.96 12.54 -6.82
CA SER A 90 0.88 11.13 -7.17
C SER A 90 2.21 10.57 -7.70
N ALA A 91 2.47 9.28 -7.48
CA ALA A 91 3.73 8.65 -7.90
C ALA A 91 3.98 8.77 -9.42
N GLY A 92 2.93 8.65 -10.24
CA GLY A 92 3.01 8.85 -11.68
C GLY A 92 3.40 10.28 -12.07
N ASN A 93 2.81 11.29 -11.42
CA ASN A 93 3.16 12.69 -11.64
C ASN A 93 4.61 12.99 -11.22
N ILE A 94 5.05 12.42 -10.08
CA ILE A 94 6.41 12.59 -9.56
C ILE A 94 7.44 11.95 -10.51
N HIS A 95 7.18 10.75 -11.03
CA HIS A 95 8.05 10.11 -12.02
C HIS A 95 8.17 10.95 -13.29
N ALA A 96 7.03 11.37 -13.86
CA ALA A 96 7.01 12.19 -15.07
C ALA A 96 7.74 13.53 -14.87
N LEU A 97 7.56 14.18 -13.71
CA LEU A 97 8.30 15.37 -13.32
C LEU A 97 9.82 15.12 -13.27
N ALA A 98 10.25 13.98 -12.73
CA ALA A 98 11.66 13.60 -12.68
C ALA A 98 12.27 13.46 -14.08
N VAL A 99 11.56 12.76 -14.99
CA VAL A 99 12.00 12.60 -16.39
C VAL A 99 12.11 13.95 -17.09
N LEU A 100 11.17 14.87 -16.85
CA LEU A 100 11.20 16.20 -17.47
C LEU A 100 12.31 17.09 -16.89
N ALA A 101 12.52 17.05 -15.58
CA ALA A 101 13.65 17.72 -14.96
C ALA A 101 14.96 17.21 -15.56
N TYR A 102 15.10 15.89 -15.70
CA TYR A 102 16.24 15.26 -16.34
C TYR A 102 16.47 15.73 -17.78
N ARG A 103 15.42 15.77 -18.61
CA ARG A 103 15.48 16.33 -19.98
C ARG A 103 15.92 17.80 -20.01
N SER A 104 15.59 18.57 -18.97
CA SER A 104 15.99 19.97 -18.82
C SER A 104 17.41 20.18 -18.27
N GLY A 105 18.19 19.10 -18.10
CA GLY A 105 19.54 19.14 -17.53
C GLY A 105 19.56 19.20 -15.99
N ARG A 106 18.46 18.82 -15.33
CA ARG A 106 18.30 18.81 -13.88
C ARG A 106 18.06 17.37 -13.40
N PRO A 107 19.11 16.53 -13.32
CA PRO A 107 18.96 15.12 -12.98
C PRO A 107 18.54 14.88 -11.53
N ARG A 108 18.50 15.93 -10.69
CA ARG A 108 18.18 15.82 -9.27
C ARG A 108 17.26 16.94 -8.81
N ILE A 109 16.14 16.59 -8.22
CA ILE A 109 15.13 17.55 -7.75
C ILE A 109 14.73 17.23 -6.31
N ILE A 110 14.21 18.24 -5.63
CA ILE A 110 13.58 18.12 -4.31
C ILE A 110 12.11 18.41 -4.52
N VAL A 111 11.24 17.58 -3.95
CA VAL A 111 9.79 17.70 -4.09
C VAL A 111 9.16 17.86 -2.72
N ALA A 112 8.28 18.85 -2.60
CA ALA A 112 7.41 19.06 -1.45
C ALA A 112 5.98 18.64 -1.82
N ASP A 113 5.42 17.72 -1.05
CA ASP A 113 4.11 17.12 -1.27
C ASP A 113 3.12 17.48 -0.17
N GLU A 114 1.90 16.92 -0.20
CA GLU A 114 0.90 17.22 0.83
C GLU A 114 1.36 16.78 2.23
N ALA A 115 2.20 15.74 2.34
CA ALA A 115 2.83 15.38 3.62
C ALA A 115 3.75 16.49 4.14
N THR A 116 4.62 17.06 3.29
CA THR A 116 5.45 18.21 3.67
C THR A 116 4.61 19.38 4.19
N LYS A 117 3.49 19.70 3.51
CA LYS A 117 2.58 20.78 3.94
C LYS A 117 1.95 20.52 5.30
N ARG A 118 1.47 19.30 5.54
CA ARG A 118 0.86 18.92 6.82
C ARG A 118 1.85 19.05 7.97
N GLN A 119 3.08 18.57 7.77
CA GLN A 119 4.17 18.67 8.74
C GLN A 119 4.56 20.13 9.03
N LEU A 120 4.63 21.00 8.00
CA LEU A 120 4.89 22.43 8.19
C LEU A 120 3.77 23.15 8.95
N SER A 121 2.54 22.65 8.83
CA SER A 121 1.35 23.23 9.45
C SER A 121 1.13 22.73 10.89
N GLY A 122 1.93 21.77 11.37
CA GLY A 122 1.76 21.13 12.68
C GLY A 122 0.61 20.12 12.75
N ASN A 123 -0.02 19.79 11.61
CA ASN A 123 -1.11 18.81 11.51
C ASN A 123 -0.54 17.40 11.29
N HIS A 124 0.28 16.94 12.25
CA HIS A 124 0.95 15.64 12.20
C HIS A 124 -0.06 14.49 12.37
N ILE A 125 0.14 13.39 11.65
CA ILE A 125 -0.49 12.12 12.01
C ILE A 125 0.38 11.43 13.07
N PRO A 126 -0.14 11.14 14.28
CA PRO A 126 0.66 10.61 15.40
C PRO A 126 1.48 9.35 15.12
N PHE A 127 1.08 8.53 14.15
CA PHE A 127 1.71 7.23 13.81
C PHE A 127 2.61 7.27 12.57
N THR A 128 2.32 8.16 11.60
CA THR A 128 3.08 8.21 10.33
C THR A 128 4.04 9.40 10.24
N ASP A 129 3.81 10.45 11.04
CA ASP A 129 4.70 11.59 11.13
C ASP A 129 5.41 11.58 12.49
N PRO A 130 6.73 11.28 12.56
CA PRO A 130 7.48 11.52 13.79
C PRO A 130 7.29 12.98 14.19
N GLN A 131 6.88 13.21 15.44
CA GLN A 131 6.52 14.52 15.95
C GLN A 131 7.63 15.54 15.61
N HIS A 132 7.24 16.66 15.01
CA HIS A 132 8.13 17.79 14.68
C HIS A 132 9.15 17.57 13.56
N VAL A 133 8.97 16.61 12.66
CA VAL A 133 9.86 16.42 11.51
C VAL A 133 9.20 16.91 10.22
N VAL A 134 9.80 17.92 9.59
CA VAL A 134 9.49 18.31 8.21
C VAL A 134 10.30 17.42 7.27
N SER A 135 9.66 16.79 6.30
CA SER A 135 10.28 15.89 5.33
C SER A 135 9.98 16.32 3.89
N VAL A 136 10.87 15.96 2.98
CA VAL A 136 10.76 16.20 1.53
C VAL A 136 11.14 14.94 0.75
N ILE A 137 10.78 14.87 -0.52
CA ILE A 137 11.18 13.78 -1.41
C ILE A 137 12.40 14.23 -2.22
N LEU A 138 13.49 13.48 -2.12
CA LEU A 138 14.67 13.61 -2.95
C LEU A 138 14.54 12.67 -4.14
N ILE A 139 14.78 13.19 -5.34
CA ILE A 139 14.70 12.42 -6.58
C ILE A 139 15.99 12.54 -7.35
N SER A 140 16.51 11.42 -7.84
CA SER A 140 17.63 11.36 -8.77
C SER A 140 17.26 10.56 -10.02
N VAL A 141 17.74 11.02 -11.17
CA VAL A 141 17.61 10.33 -12.45
C VAL A 141 19.00 10.05 -13.01
N GLU A 142 19.28 8.79 -13.26
CA GLU A 142 20.57 8.30 -13.73
C GLU A 142 20.43 7.56 -15.05
N ARG A 143 21.48 7.58 -15.88
CA ARG A 143 21.53 6.76 -17.09
C ARG A 143 21.97 5.35 -16.75
N LEU A 144 21.34 4.37 -17.38
CA LEU A 144 21.82 2.99 -17.28
C LEU A 144 23.04 2.82 -18.21
N HIS A 145 24.13 2.27 -17.67
CA HIS A 145 25.44 2.24 -18.32
C HIS A 145 25.46 1.57 -19.71
N ASP A 146 24.53 0.65 -19.95
CA ASP A 146 24.50 -0.18 -21.16
C ASP A 146 23.64 0.41 -22.29
N ASP A 147 22.87 1.48 -22.05
CA ASP A 147 21.94 2.03 -23.02
C ASP A 147 21.69 3.52 -22.77
N SER A 148 22.11 4.38 -23.72
CA SER A 148 22.02 5.83 -23.58
C SER A 148 20.59 6.36 -23.47
N ASP A 149 19.62 5.58 -23.92
CA ASP A 149 18.21 5.97 -23.98
C ASP A 149 17.43 5.48 -22.75
N LYS A 150 18.06 4.65 -21.91
CA LYS A 150 17.46 4.13 -20.68
C LYS A 150 17.91 4.90 -19.46
N ILE A 151 16.95 5.10 -18.55
CA ILE A 151 17.16 5.82 -17.30
C ILE A 151 16.68 4.98 -16.12
N SER A 152 17.13 5.34 -14.93
CA SER A 152 16.60 4.90 -13.65
C SER A 152 16.19 6.13 -12.86
N VAL A 153 14.97 6.15 -12.32
CA VAL A 153 14.46 7.20 -11.44
C VAL A 153 14.45 6.65 -10.03
N ASN A 154 15.13 7.30 -9.09
CA ASN A 154 15.18 6.88 -7.69
C ASN A 154 14.57 7.96 -6.82
N ALA A 155 13.71 7.56 -5.89
CA ALA A 155 13.04 8.47 -4.96
C ALA A 155 13.28 8.04 -3.51
N ARG A 156 13.44 9.04 -2.65
CA ARG A 156 13.67 8.84 -1.21
C ARG A 156 13.01 9.97 -0.43
N ARG A 157 12.30 9.66 0.66
CA ARG A 157 11.89 10.68 1.63
C ARG A 157 13.06 10.98 2.58
N ALA A 158 13.30 12.27 2.82
CA ALA A 158 14.39 12.76 3.66
C ALA A 158 13.86 13.79 4.66
N ASN A 159 14.33 13.71 5.89
CA ASN A 159 13.97 14.62 6.96
C ASN A 159 14.83 15.90 6.89
N CYS A 160 14.19 17.05 7.08
CA CYS A 160 14.79 18.38 7.02
C CYS A 160 15.15 18.94 8.40
N LEU A 161 14.93 18.18 9.49
CA LEU A 161 15.26 18.58 10.86
C LEU A 161 16.08 17.49 11.56
N PRO A 162 17.11 17.86 12.34
CA PRO A 162 17.68 16.93 13.32
C PRO A 162 16.63 16.66 14.42
N PRO A 163 16.59 15.46 15.00
CA PRO A 163 15.69 15.17 16.11
C PRO A 163 15.92 16.16 17.26
N PRO A 164 14.89 16.49 18.06
CA PRO A 164 15.07 17.35 19.22
C PRO A 164 16.11 16.76 20.17
N LEU A 165 17.03 17.60 20.65
CA LEU A 165 18.11 17.29 21.59
C LEU A 165 17.63 16.94 23.01
N SER A 166 16.38 16.56 23.19
CA SER A 166 15.81 16.28 24.51
C SER A 166 15.91 14.78 24.78
N PRO A 167 16.55 14.33 25.86
CA PRO A 167 16.44 12.94 26.29
C PRO A 167 14.95 12.63 26.55
N PRO A 168 14.50 11.38 26.30
CA PRO A 168 13.16 10.98 26.68
C PRO A 168 12.96 11.27 28.18
N PRO A 169 11.76 11.72 28.61
CA PRO A 169 11.46 11.79 30.02
C PRO A 169 11.70 10.41 30.63
N PRO A 170 12.31 10.32 31.83
CA PRO A 170 12.57 9.03 32.47
C PRO A 170 11.24 8.27 32.56
N ASN A 171 11.25 7.03 32.07
CA ASN A 171 10.11 6.14 32.07
C ASN A 171 9.38 6.18 33.42
N PHE A 172 8.06 6.23 33.34
CA PHE A 172 7.16 6.06 34.47
C PHE A 172 7.56 4.82 35.30
N GLY A 173 7.82 5.09 36.58
CA GLY A 173 7.97 4.18 37.72
C GLY A 173 8.08 2.69 37.45
N GLU A 174 9.29 2.15 37.65
CA GLU A 174 9.39 0.82 38.24
C GLU A 174 8.65 0.82 39.60
N PRO A 175 7.84 -0.21 39.89
CA PRO A 175 7.21 -0.33 41.19
C PRO A 175 8.29 -0.59 42.24
N VAL A 176 8.41 0.36 43.17
CA VAL A 176 9.15 0.20 44.42
C VAL A 176 8.58 -1.01 45.15
N SER A 177 9.31 -2.13 45.15
CA SER A 177 9.08 -3.22 46.08
C SER A 177 9.68 -2.82 47.44
N PRO A 178 8.93 -2.89 48.55
CA PRO A 178 9.48 -2.64 49.86
C PRO A 178 10.19 -3.90 50.39
N ASP A 179 11.39 -3.67 50.93
CA ASP A 179 12.07 -4.44 51.97
C ASP A 179 12.38 -5.93 51.73
N SER A 180 13.65 -6.24 51.48
CA SER A 180 14.34 -7.23 52.31
C SER A 180 15.84 -6.97 52.40
N HIS A 181 16.35 -7.25 53.59
CA HIS A 181 17.61 -6.87 54.19
C HIS A 181 18.86 -7.64 53.72
N ASP A 182 19.98 -6.97 53.94
CA ASP A 182 21.29 -7.45 54.44
C ASP A 182 22.29 -8.19 53.54
N ASP A 183 23.48 -7.55 53.56
CA ASP A 183 24.82 -8.09 53.73
C ASP A 183 25.51 -8.85 52.59
N SER A 184 26.39 -8.12 51.89
CA SER A 184 27.78 -8.60 51.74
C SER A 184 28.76 -7.46 51.45
N ASP A 185 29.69 -7.30 52.39
CA ASP A 185 30.94 -6.57 52.28
C ASP A 185 31.83 -7.12 51.15
N GLY A 186 32.46 -6.23 50.36
CA GLY A 186 33.59 -6.57 49.50
C GLY A 186 34.14 -5.36 48.72
N PRO A 187 35.47 -5.19 48.59
CA PRO A 187 36.10 -3.87 48.75
C PRO A 187 36.53 -3.17 47.45
N ASP A 188 36.70 -1.85 47.61
CA ASP A 188 37.46 -0.85 46.84
C ASP A 188 38.36 -1.35 45.69
N GLY A 189 38.11 -0.77 44.50
CA GLY A 189 39.03 -0.69 43.37
C GLY A 189 38.78 0.59 42.57
N PRO A 190 39.83 1.30 42.10
CA PRO A 190 39.84 2.76 42.01
C PRO A 190 39.29 3.34 40.71
N ASP A 191 38.88 4.60 40.83
CA ASP A 191 38.75 5.60 39.77
C ASP A 191 39.89 5.51 38.75
N ASP A 192 39.52 5.41 37.48
CA ASP A 192 40.10 6.12 36.35
C ASP A 192 39.51 5.51 35.07
N LEU A 193 38.72 6.28 34.33
CA LEU A 193 38.79 6.41 32.88
C LEU A 193 37.84 7.52 32.44
N ASP A 194 38.44 8.60 31.95
CA ASP A 194 37.83 9.64 31.14
C ASP A 194 36.87 9.04 30.10
N ASP A 195 35.56 9.24 30.30
CA ASP A 195 34.57 8.93 29.27
C ASP A 195 34.40 10.19 28.39
N PRO A 196 34.89 10.18 27.13
CA PRO A 196 34.72 11.31 26.25
C PRO A 196 33.24 11.44 25.90
N ALA A 197 32.68 12.61 26.22
CA ALA A 197 31.53 13.22 25.56
C ALA A 197 30.76 12.27 24.63
N TYR A 198 29.77 11.61 25.21
CA TYR A 198 28.66 10.91 24.58
C TYR A 198 28.33 11.55 23.22
N ASP A 199 28.89 11.00 22.14
CA ASP A 199 28.49 11.25 20.76
C ASP A 199 27.07 10.72 20.66
N GLY A 200 26.12 11.64 20.50
CA GLY A 200 24.68 11.38 20.46
C GLY A 200 24.23 10.53 19.27
N SER A 201 24.90 9.42 18.98
CA SER A 201 24.43 8.37 18.08
C SER A 201 23.39 7.50 18.81
N VAL A 202 22.25 8.09 19.16
CA VAL A 202 21.03 7.33 19.46
C VAL A 202 20.35 7.05 18.13
N TYR A 203 20.83 6.02 17.43
CA TYR A 203 20.14 5.40 16.32
C TYR A 203 19.41 4.17 16.85
N ASP A 204 18.17 4.37 17.31
CA ASP A 204 17.25 3.26 17.62
C ASP A 204 15.82 3.52 17.13
N PHE A 205 15.61 4.54 16.28
CA PHE A 205 14.27 4.87 15.77
C PHE A 205 14.30 5.16 14.27
N MET A 206 14.70 4.15 13.50
CA MET A 206 14.40 4.03 12.05
C MET A 206 14.18 2.56 11.64
N ARG A 207 13.40 1.84 12.45
CA ARG A 207 12.37 0.90 11.93
C ARG A 207 11.22 1.83 11.49
N GLU A 208 10.68 1.82 10.27
CA GLU A 208 10.47 0.75 9.31
C GLU A 208 10.62 1.31 7.88
N GLY A 209 11.59 0.80 7.13
CA GLY A 209 11.26 0.31 5.79
C GLY A 209 10.79 -1.13 5.94
N PRO A 210 10.13 -1.72 4.93
CA PRO A 210 9.69 -3.09 5.00
C PRO A 210 10.88 -4.01 4.85
N ASP A 211 11.52 -4.33 5.98
CA ASP A 211 12.35 -5.51 6.20
C ASP A 211 12.72 -5.51 7.69
N GLY A 212 11.93 -6.22 8.48
CA GLY A 212 12.28 -6.59 9.86
C GLY A 212 13.12 -7.85 9.86
N ILE A 213 14.44 -7.73 9.65
CA ILE A 213 15.40 -8.76 10.07
C ILE A 213 16.58 -8.09 10.76
N GLU A 214 16.68 -8.35 12.07
CA GLU A 214 17.87 -8.08 12.87
C GLU A 214 19.02 -8.98 12.39
N ASP A 215 19.87 -8.46 11.51
CA ASP A 215 21.23 -8.96 11.39
C ASP A 215 22.21 -7.80 11.19
N SER A 216 23.09 -7.65 12.18
CA SER A 216 23.87 -6.46 12.52
C SER A 216 25.08 -6.20 11.58
N ASN A 217 24.93 -6.40 10.27
CA ASN A 217 26.00 -6.15 9.29
C ASN A 217 25.55 -5.71 7.87
N GLN A 218 24.32 -5.24 7.65
CA GLN A 218 23.91 -4.71 6.33
C GLN A 218 24.06 -3.17 6.21
N PRO A 219 24.91 -2.66 5.30
CA PRO A 219 25.03 -1.22 5.01
C PRO A 219 23.91 -0.66 4.09
N ASP A 220 22.88 -1.44 3.75
CA ASP A 220 22.00 -1.16 2.60
C ASP A 220 20.53 -0.81 2.93
N LEU A 221 20.11 -0.73 4.21
CA LEU A 221 18.75 -0.33 4.62
C LEU A 221 18.40 1.16 4.33
N PHE A 222 19.35 1.94 3.80
CA PHE A 222 19.23 3.39 3.56
C PHE A 222 18.89 3.78 2.11
N ARG A 223 18.70 2.82 1.20
CA ARG A 223 18.40 3.13 -0.20
C ARG A 223 16.91 3.46 -0.35
N GLY A 224 16.60 4.60 -0.95
CA GLY A 224 15.26 4.86 -1.49
C GLY A 224 14.89 3.80 -2.55
N PHE A 225 13.71 3.92 -3.14
CA PHE A 225 13.25 2.95 -4.13
C PHE A 225 13.38 3.47 -5.56
N THR A 226 13.51 2.54 -6.50
CA THR A 226 13.46 2.85 -7.93
C THR A 226 11.99 3.02 -8.35
N MET A 227 11.65 4.20 -8.83
CA MET A 227 10.36 4.48 -9.46
C MET A 227 10.39 3.99 -10.90
N HIS A 228 9.26 3.45 -11.37
CA HIS A 228 9.08 3.00 -12.73
C HIS A 228 8.01 3.82 -13.45
N ASP A 229 8.16 3.96 -14.77
CA ASP A 229 7.14 4.57 -15.61
C ASP A 229 5.87 3.69 -15.57
N PRO A 230 4.74 4.22 -15.07
CA PRO A 230 3.54 3.43 -14.85
C PRO A 230 2.86 3.01 -16.15
N ASP A 231 3.09 3.74 -17.25
CA ASP A 231 2.50 3.47 -18.56
C ASP A 231 3.41 2.60 -19.45
N ARG A 232 4.40 1.92 -18.86
CA ARG A 232 5.24 0.92 -19.51
C ARG A 232 4.92 -0.49 -19.02
N GLU A 233 5.28 -1.49 -19.82
CA GLU A 233 5.21 -2.91 -19.45
C GLU A 233 6.13 -3.22 -18.24
N PRO A 234 5.74 -4.14 -17.35
CA PRO A 234 6.58 -4.57 -16.23
C PRO A 234 7.91 -5.17 -16.70
N PHE A 235 8.98 -4.99 -15.92
CA PHE A 235 10.34 -5.41 -16.27
C PHE A 235 10.85 -4.80 -17.58
N THR A 236 10.34 -3.63 -17.94
CA THR A 236 10.86 -2.84 -19.06
C THR A 236 11.55 -1.63 -18.48
N ALA A 237 12.81 -1.43 -18.86
CA ALA A 237 13.57 -0.28 -18.41
C ALA A 237 12.88 1.03 -18.81
N ASP A 238 12.99 2.01 -17.93
CA ASP A 238 12.50 3.35 -18.18
C ASP A 238 13.34 4.03 -19.25
N SER A 239 12.78 5.09 -19.83
CA SER A 239 13.46 5.89 -20.83
C SER A 239 13.24 7.36 -20.55
N ALA A 240 14.11 8.17 -21.14
CA ALA A 240 13.85 9.58 -21.25
C ALA A 240 12.59 9.92 -22.05
N VAL A 241 11.85 8.98 -22.67
CA VAL A 241 10.52 9.18 -23.27
C VAL A 241 9.45 8.47 -22.42
N LEU A 242 8.40 9.17 -21.98
CA LEU A 242 7.35 8.59 -21.14
C LEU A 242 6.50 7.57 -21.92
N GLY A 243 5.98 6.56 -21.25
CA GLY A 243 5.14 5.51 -21.83
C GLY A 243 3.92 6.08 -22.54
N ARG A 244 3.22 7.03 -21.88
CA ARG A 244 2.10 7.76 -22.48
C ARG A 244 2.49 8.54 -23.73
N GLU A 245 3.59 9.29 -23.70
CA GLU A 245 4.08 10.02 -24.87
C GLU A 245 4.34 9.07 -26.05
N ARG A 246 4.92 7.90 -25.77
CA ARG A 246 5.17 6.88 -26.80
C ARG A 246 3.87 6.31 -27.35
N TYR A 247 2.88 6.09 -26.50
CA TYR A 247 1.56 5.62 -26.93
C TYR A 247 0.84 6.68 -27.79
N GLU A 248 0.85 7.93 -27.37
CA GLU A 248 0.30 9.05 -28.14
C GLU A 248 0.99 9.22 -29.49
N MET A 249 2.32 9.12 -29.55
CA MET A 249 3.07 9.12 -30.81
C MET A 249 2.65 7.97 -31.73
N THR A 250 2.38 6.80 -31.16
CA THR A 250 1.90 5.63 -31.91
C THR A 250 0.49 5.86 -32.46
N LEU A 251 -0.43 6.38 -31.64
CA LEU A 251 -1.78 6.73 -32.09
C LEU A 251 -1.76 7.84 -33.15
N ALA A 252 -0.94 8.87 -32.98
CA ALA A 252 -0.77 9.93 -33.98
C ALA A 252 -0.24 9.38 -35.32
N ALA A 253 0.63 8.37 -35.28
CA ALA A 253 1.11 7.69 -36.49
C ALA A 253 0.02 6.82 -37.16
N LEU A 254 -0.84 6.17 -36.36
CA LEU A 254 -1.98 5.38 -36.85
C LEU A 254 -3.11 6.25 -37.40
N PHE A 255 -3.28 7.46 -36.86
CA PHE A 255 -4.33 8.41 -37.23
C PHE A 255 -3.74 9.77 -37.61
N PRO A 256 -2.97 9.86 -38.71
CA PRO A 256 -2.20 11.07 -39.06
C PRO A 256 -3.08 12.29 -39.40
N THR A 257 -4.38 12.08 -39.61
CA THR A 257 -5.36 13.14 -39.90
C THR A 257 -6.04 13.70 -38.65
N LEU A 258 -5.88 13.06 -37.49
CA LEU A 258 -6.46 13.55 -36.25
C LEU A 258 -5.58 14.64 -35.62
N PRO A 259 -6.15 15.76 -35.18
CA PRO A 259 -5.47 16.70 -34.30
C PRO A 259 -4.93 15.99 -33.05
N MET A 260 -3.77 16.43 -32.56
CA MET A 260 -3.12 15.83 -31.40
C MET A 260 -4.04 15.87 -30.17
N GLU A 261 -4.85 16.93 -30.03
CA GLU A 261 -5.83 17.06 -28.95
C GLU A 261 -6.88 15.94 -28.97
N LEU A 262 -7.25 15.46 -30.16
CA LEU A 262 -8.14 14.30 -30.28
C LEU A 262 -7.39 12.99 -30.04
N VAL A 263 -6.12 12.89 -30.44
CA VAL A 263 -5.28 11.72 -30.15
C VAL A 263 -5.13 11.52 -28.64
N VAL A 264 -4.84 12.58 -27.89
CA VAL A 264 -4.76 12.56 -26.42
C VAL A 264 -6.12 12.15 -25.82
N LYS A 265 -7.21 12.80 -26.23
CA LYS A 265 -8.55 12.43 -25.74
C LYS A 265 -8.93 10.98 -26.03
N ILE A 266 -8.58 10.47 -27.19
CA ILE A 266 -8.81 9.07 -27.56
C ILE A 266 -7.97 8.16 -26.66
N SER A 267 -6.69 8.48 -26.46
CA SER A 267 -5.81 7.75 -25.55
C SER A 267 -6.42 7.62 -24.15
N ASP A 268 -7.00 8.71 -23.64
CA ASP A 268 -7.60 8.74 -22.30
C ASP A 268 -8.94 7.98 -22.25
N LEU A 269 -9.75 8.06 -23.32
CA LEU A 269 -11.01 7.32 -23.44
C LEU A 269 -10.80 5.80 -23.54
N TYR A 270 -9.64 5.35 -24.02
CA TYR A 270 -9.31 3.92 -24.09
C TYR A 270 -8.96 3.30 -22.74
N ARG A 271 -8.80 4.09 -21.67
CA ARG A 271 -8.77 3.59 -20.29
C ARG A 271 -10.20 3.21 -19.85
N SER A 272 -10.72 2.14 -20.43
CA SER A 272 -12.01 1.57 -19.99
C SER A 272 -11.87 1.09 -18.54
N PRO A 273 -12.92 1.21 -17.71
CA PRO A 273 -12.90 0.62 -16.38
C PRO A 273 -12.54 -0.85 -16.50
N ILE A 274 -11.55 -1.29 -15.72
CA ILE A 274 -11.22 -2.71 -15.66
C ILE A 274 -12.44 -3.46 -15.15
N GLU A 275 -13.03 -4.27 -16.01
CA GLU A 275 -14.08 -5.22 -15.67
C GLU A 275 -13.43 -6.54 -15.29
N MET A 276 -13.83 -7.09 -14.14
CA MET A 276 -13.39 -8.42 -13.75
C MET A 276 -14.02 -9.46 -14.68
N PRO A 277 -13.24 -10.45 -15.16
CA PRO A 277 -13.80 -11.51 -15.98
C PRO A 277 -14.85 -12.29 -15.17
N ILE A 278 -15.84 -12.83 -15.87
CA ILE A 278 -16.78 -13.77 -15.25
C ILE A 278 -16.02 -15.06 -15.01
N TRP A 279 -15.84 -15.40 -13.73
CA TRP A 279 -15.16 -16.61 -13.31
C TRP A 279 -16.06 -17.83 -13.52
N GLU A 280 -15.62 -18.81 -14.31
CA GLU A 280 -16.24 -20.13 -14.34
C GLU A 280 -15.94 -20.90 -13.05
N ARG A 281 -14.72 -20.71 -12.54
CA ARG A 281 -14.26 -21.14 -11.23
C ARG A 281 -13.53 -19.99 -10.58
N ARG A 282 -13.69 -19.86 -9.27
CA ARG A 282 -13.07 -18.80 -8.51
C ARG A 282 -11.55 -19.04 -8.38
N PRO A 283 -10.71 -17.99 -8.40
CA PRO A 283 -9.31 -18.13 -8.03
C PRO A 283 -9.14 -18.68 -6.61
N SER A 284 -8.29 -19.70 -6.45
CA SER A 284 -8.00 -20.31 -5.16
C SER A 284 -6.58 -20.89 -5.14
N GLY A 285 -6.16 -21.42 -3.98
CA GLY A 285 -4.90 -22.17 -3.87
C GLY A 285 -4.86 -23.45 -4.71
N THR A 286 -6.00 -23.93 -5.21
CA THR A 286 -6.16 -25.13 -6.05
C THR A 286 -6.59 -24.82 -7.47
N HIS A 287 -7.05 -23.60 -7.76
CA HIS A 287 -7.44 -23.16 -9.10
C HIS A 287 -6.72 -21.86 -9.46
N LEU A 288 -5.68 -21.99 -10.29
CA LEU A 288 -4.81 -20.89 -10.69
C LEU A 288 -5.33 -20.21 -11.95
N HIS A 289 -5.46 -18.89 -11.92
CA HIS A 289 -5.69 -18.07 -13.11
C HIS A 289 -4.38 -17.46 -13.56
N ILE A 290 -4.03 -17.65 -14.84
CA ILE A 290 -2.79 -17.12 -15.42
C ILE A 290 -3.16 -16.20 -16.59
N PHE A 291 -2.83 -14.93 -16.46
CA PHE A 291 -3.13 -13.90 -17.46
C PHE A 291 -2.05 -13.83 -18.53
N LEU A 292 -2.44 -13.91 -19.80
CA LEU A 292 -1.49 -13.82 -20.92
C LEU A 292 -1.36 -12.36 -21.37
N LEU A 293 -0.18 -11.76 -21.19
CA LEU A 293 0.06 -10.37 -21.59
C LEU A 293 0.42 -10.22 -23.09
N HIS A 294 0.62 -11.35 -23.79
CA HIS A 294 0.85 -11.39 -25.23
C HIS A 294 -0.38 -11.84 -26.00
N HIS A 295 -0.49 -11.43 -27.26
CA HIS A 295 -1.52 -11.97 -28.14
C HIS A 295 -1.27 -13.47 -28.36
N THR A 296 -2.35 -14.24 -28.35
CA THR A 296 -2.30 -15.69 -28.40
C THR A 296 -3.44 -16.18 -29.29
N THR A 297 -3.14 -17.06 -30.23
CA THR A 297 -4.16 -17.74 -31.04
C THR A 297 -4.90 -18.79 -30.21
N ALA A 298 -6.08 -19.23 -30.65
CA ALA A 298 -6.84 -20.28 -29.96
C ALA A 298 -6.03 -21.60 -29.84
N GLU A 299 -5.22 -21.93 -30.84
CA GLU A 299 -4.35 -23.10 -30.85
C GLU A 299 -3.19 -22.96 -29.84
N GLU A 300 -2.50 -21.82 -29.83
CA GLU A 300 -1.44 -21.54 -28.85
C GLU A 300 -1.99 -21.52 -27.41
N LEU A 301 -3.17 -20.95 -27.20
CA LEU A 301 -3.84 -20.93 -25.89
C LEU A 301 -4.12 -22.36 -25.42
N HIS A 302 -4.72 -23.18 -26.29
CA HIS A 302 -5.01 -24.59 -25.99
C HIS A 302 -3.73 -25.39 -25.69
N ASN A 303 -2.69 -25.23 -26.51
CA ASN A 303 -1.42 -25.92 -26.33
C ASN A 303 -0.71 -25.50 -25.04
N THR A 304 -0.72 -24.20 -24.72
CA THR A 304 -0.13 -23.67 -23.48
C THR A 304 -0.87 -24.19 -22.26
N GLN A 305 -2.21 -24.13 -22.27
CA GLN A 305 -3.03 -24.62 -21.16
C GLN A 305 -2.82 -26.12 -20.95
N LYS A 306 -2.83 -26.90 -22.03
CA LYS A 306 -2.57 -28.34 -21.96
C LYS A 306 -1.18 -28.64 -21.40
N THR A 307 -0.14 -27.93 -21.86
CA THR A 307 1.23 -28.13 -21.38
C THR A 307 1.36 -27.88 -19.88
N ILE A 308 0.73 -26.80 -19.37
CA ILE A 308 0.73 -26.49 -17.94
C ILE A 308 -0.07 -27.55 -17.17
N GLN A 309 -1.27 -27.89 -17.64
CA GLN A 309 -2.15 -28.86 -16.97
C GLN A 309 -1.54 -30.27 -16.92
N ASP A 310 -0.86 -30.71 -17.98
CA ASP A 310 -0.16 -32.01 -18.04
C ASP A 310 1.05 -32.05 -17.10
N ALA A 311 1.68 -30.90 -16.81
CA ALA A 311 2.83 -30.81 -15.91
C ALA A 311 2.45 -30.75 -14.42
N LEU A 312 1.24 -30.27 -14.10
CA LEU A 312 0.79 -30.08 -12.71
C LEU A 312 0.94 -31.33 -11.84
N PRO A 313 0.48 -32.55 -12.24
CA PRO A 313 0.59 -33.74 -11.38
C PRO A 313 2.02 -34.03 -10.90
N SER A 314 3.00 -33.92 -11.80
CA SER A 314 4.41 -34.15 -11.45
C SER A 314 4.97 -33.04 -10.53
N ILE A 315 4.53 -31.79 -10.74
CA ILE A 315 4.91 -30.67 -9.87
C ILE A 315 4.31 -30.86 -8.48
N MET A 316 3.04 -31.28 -8.37
CA MET A 316 2.37 -31.49 -7.10
C MET A 316 2.99 -32.65 -6.31
N GLU A 317 3.36 -33.75 -6.99
CA GLU A 317 4.06 -34.88 -6.37
C GLU A 317 5.43 -34.47 -5.81
N ARG A 318 6.16 -33.64 -6.55
CA ARG A 318 7.42 -33.05 -6.07
C ARG A 318 7.18 -32.13 -4.86
N ALA A 319 6.16 -31.27 -4.91
CA ALA A 319 5.82 -30.37 -3.80
C ALA A 319 5.50 -31.14 -2.52
N ALA A 320 4.75 -32.24 -2.62
CA ALA A 320 4.45 -33.09 -1.49
C ALA A 320 5.72 -33.73 -0.90
N THR A 321 6.62 -34.21 -1.77
CA THR A 321 7.89 -34.81 -1.36
C THR A 321 8.80 -33.79 -0.67
N GLU A 322 8.92 -32.58 -1.22
CA GLU A 322 9.71 -31.49 -0.63
C GLU A 322 9.17 -31.11 0.75
N TRP A 323 7.85 -30.97 0.89
CA TRP A 323 7.22 -30.65 2.16
C TRP A 323 7.44 -31.72 3.24
N GLU A 324 7.35 -33.02 2.87
CA GLU A 324 7.61 -34.14 3.79
C GLU A 324 9.06 -34.17 4.28
N ASN A 325 10.01 -33.80 3.41
CA ASN A 325 11.42 -33.72 3.78
C ASN A 325 11.72 -32.54 4.72
N ASP A 326 11.10 -31.38 4.48
CA ASP A 326 11.40 -30.15 5.21
C ASP A 326 10.71 -30.06 6.58
N ASN A 327 9.52 -30.65 6.74
CA ASN A 327 8.71 -30.53 7.96
C ASN A 327 8.73 -31.77 8.87
N GLY A 328 9.40 -32.85 8.44
CA GLY A 328 9.40 -34.14 9.13
C GLY A 328 7.99 -34.76 9.25
N HIS A 329 7.89 -35.88 9.96
CA HIS A 329 6.61 -36.61 10.13
C HIS A 329 5.63 -35.98 11.15
N ASP A 330 6.02 -34.93 11.87
CA ASP A 330 5.27 -34.41 13.02
C ASP A 330 4.24 -33.33 12.67
N ARG A 331 4.27 -32.77 11.45
CA ARG A 331 3.24 -31.85 10.97
C ARG A 331 2.28 -32.60 10.06
N ARG A 332 1.00 -32.22 10.07
CA ARG A 332 0.07 -32.62 9.01
C ARG A 332 0.29 -31.71 7.81
N PRO A 333 0.22 -32.23 6.56
CA PRO A 333 0.27 -31.39 5.40
C PRO A 333 -0.86 -30.36 5.45
N PRO A 334 -0.65 -29.13 4.94
CA PRO A 334 -1.71 -28.12 4.88
C PRO A 334 -2.90 -28.60 4.04
N TRP A 335 -2.71 -29.57 3.15
CA TRP A 335 -3.74 -30.22 2.34
C TRP A 335 -4.32 -31.52 2.94
N GLY A 336 -3.97 -31.91 4.17
CA GLY A 336 -4.55 -33.07 4.84
C GLY A 336 -4.08 -34.42 4.26
N THR A 337 -5.03 -35.32 3.93
CA THR A 337 -4.73 -36.74 3.64
C THR A 337 -4.42 -37.05 2.17
N GLY A 338 -4.42 -36.06 1.28
CA GLY A 338 -4.13 -36.27 -0.14
C GLY A 338 -3.68 -34.99 -0.83
N ILE A 339 -2.78 -35.13 -1.82
CA ILE A 339 -2.32 -34.01 -2.63
C ILE A 339 -3.52 -33.39 -3.36
N PRO A 340 -3.76 -32.08 -3.23
CA PRO A 340 -4.93 -31.45 -3.81
C PRO A 340 -4.80 -31.44 -5.34
N GLU A 341 -5.92 -31.62 -6.03
CA GLU A 341 -5.95 -31.50 -7.49
C GLU A 341 -5.87 -30.02 -7.88
N MET A 342 -4.69 -29.59 -8.33
CA MET A 342 -4.51 -28.24 -8.86
C MET A 342 -4.97 -28.18 -10.32
N THR A 343 -5.69 -27.12 -10.67
CA THR A 343 -6.18 -26.85 -12.02
C THR A 343 -5.79 -25.44 -12.46
N VAL A 344 -5.72 -25.21 -13.77
CA VAL A 344 -5.33 -23.92 -14.33
C VAL A 344 -6.31 -23.42 -15.39
N GLU A 345 -6.62 -22.12 -15.34
CA GLU A 345 -7.31 -21.40 -16.41
C GLU A 345 -6.39 -20.31 -16.99
N LEU A 346 -6.21 -20.32 -18.32
CA LEU A 346 -5.49 -19.25 -19.02
C LEU A 346 -6.46 -18.18 -19.49
N ILE A 347 -6.22 -16.93 -19.07
CA ILE A 347 -7.03 -15.79 -19.49
C ILE A 347 -6.29 -15.06 -20.61
N PRO A 348 -6.79 -15.11 -21.87
CA PRO A 348 -6.11 -14.46 -23.00
C PRO A 348 -6.20 -12.94 -22.91
N ARG A 349 -5.18 -12.26 -23.46
CA ARG A 349 -5.05 -10.80 -23.47
C ARG A 349 -6.31 -10.05 -23.88
N ASP A 350 -7.03 -10.55 -24.88
CA ASP A 350 -8.21 -9.89 -25.44
C ASP A 350 -9.41 -9.86 -24.46
N ARG A 351 -9.35 -10.58 -23.33
CA ARG A 351 -10.35 -10.53 -22.26
C ARG A 351 -10.04 -9.51 -21.16
N HIS A 352 -8.77 -9.14 -20.95
CA HIS A 352 -8.37 -8.31 -19.81
C HIS A 352 -7.59 -7.04 -20.20
N TRP A 353 -7.01 -7.00 -21.40
CA TRP A 353 -6.35 -5.83 -21.99
C TRP A 353 -5.19 -5.24 -21.17
N LEU A 354 -4.65 -5.98 -20.20
CA LEU A 354 -3.52 -5.56 -19.36
C LEU A 354 -2.26 -5.36 -20.21
N ARG A 355 -1.60 -4.20 -20.06
CA ARG A 355 -0.37 -3.86 -20.80
C ARG A 355 0.68 -3.21 -19.91
N THR A 356 0.27 -2.27 -19.08
CA THR A 356 1.17 -1.40 -18.33
C THR A 356 1.24 -1.81 -16.86
N ARG A 357 2.23 -1.29 -16.13
CA ARG A 357 2.33 -1.45 -14.68
C ARG A 357 1.08 -0.91 -13.97
N ARG A 358 0.55 0.22 -14.45
CA ARG A 358 -0.72 0.79 -14.01
C ARG A 358 -1.86 -0.20 -14.20
N ASP A 359 -2.05 -0.73 -15.42
CA ASP A 359 -3.15 -1.67 -15.69
C ASP A 359 -3.06 -2.91 -14.80
N LEU A 360 -1.85 -3.46 -14.61
CA LEU A 360 -1.62 -4.63 -13.76
C LEU A 360 -1.97 -4.37 -12.30
N LEU A 361 -1.60 -3.20 -11.78
CA LEU A 361 -1.88 -2.83 -10.40
C LEU A 361 -3.38 -2.58 -10.20
N ASP A 362 -3.99 -1.74 -11.05
CA ASP A 362 -5.43 -1.45 -11.00
C ASP A 362 -6.27 -2.74 -11.14
N PHE A 363 -5.80 -3.70 -11.94
CA PHE A 363 -6.44 -5.01 -12.06
C PHE A 363 -6.24 -5.86 -10.82
N TRP A 364 -5.01 -5.93 -10.30
CA TRP A 364 -4.69 -6.74 -9.13
C TRP A 364 -5.48 -6.30 -7.90
N GLU A 365 -5.61 -5.01 -7.63
CA GLU A 365 -6.43 -4.48 -6.54
C GLU A 365 -7.89 -4.92 -6.63
N LYS A 366 -8.43 -4.99 -7.86
CA LYS A 366 -9.79 -5.49 -8.10
C LYS A 366 -9.90 -7.01 -8.08
N TYR A 367 -8.81 -7.71 -8.39
CA TYR A 367 -8.73 -9.17 -8.50
C TYR A 367 -8.56 -9.83 -7.14
N GLN A 368 -7.70 -9.31 -6.27
CA GLN A 368 -7.39 -9.93 -4.98
C GLN A 368 -8.63 -10.28 -4.12
N PRO A 369 -9.70 -9.46 -4.07
CA PRO A 369 -10.88 -9.78 -3.26
C PRO A 369 -11.67 -10.97 -3.79
N TRP A 370 -11.41 -11.43 -5.02
CA TRP A 370 -12.10 -12.57 -5.60
C TRP A 370 -11.51 -13.90 -5.18
N HIS A 371 -10.29 -13.92 -4.64
CA HIS A 371 -9.63 -15.15 -4.24
C HIS A 371 -10.37 -15.82 -3.08
N ALA A 372 -10.50 -17.15 -3.13
CA ALA A 372 -11.28 -17.91 -2.16
C ALA A 372 -10.79 -17.75 -0.71
N THR A 373 -9.49 -17.57 -0.54
CA THR A 373 -8.87 -17.35 0.77
C THR A 373 -8.69 -15.87 1.12
N PHE A 374 -9.18 -14.95 0.29
CA PHE A 374 -9.17 -13.54 0.67
C PHE A 374 -9.93 -13.40 1.97
N GLY A 375 -9.23 -12.99 3.02
CA GLY A 375 -9.81 -12.98 4.34
C GLY A 375 -9.21 -13.96 5.36
N LEU A 376 -8.23 -14.78 4.97
CA LEU A 376 -7.60 -15.82 5.79
C LEU A 376 -6.08 -15.59 5.90
N ASP A 377 -5.56 -15.61 7.13
CA ASP A 377 -4.13 -15.73 7.47
C ASP A 377 -3.16 -14.70 6.83
N ASP A 378 -3.48 -13.41 6.76
CA ASP A 378 -2.63 -12.38 6.14
C ASP A 378 -2.22 -12.69 4.68
N LYS A 379 -2.94 -13.60 4.01
CA LYS A 379 -2.60 -14.06 2.66
C LYS A 379 -3.22 -13.15 1.62
N VAL A 380 -2.36 -12.43 0.87
CA VAL A 380 -2.76 -11.73 -0.35
C VAL A 380 -2.75 -12.64 -1.56
N ALA A 381 -3.86 -12.65 -2.30
CA ALA A 381 -3.96 -13.42 -3.53
C ALA A 381 -2.93 -12.95 -4.59
N PRO A 382 -2.06 -13.84 -5.08
CA PRO A 382 -1.15 -13.50 -6.15
C PRO A 382 -1.89 -13.43 -7.48
N LEU A 383 -1.55 -12.43 -8.30
CA LEU A 383 -1.89 -12.43 -9.72
C LEU A 383 -0.72 -13.00 -10.51
N LEU A 384 -0.99 -14.05 -11.28
CA LEU A 384 0.00 -14.75 -12.08
C LEU A 384 -0.15 -14.36 -13.55
N TYR A 385 0.94 -14.07 -14.24
CA TYR A 385 0.90 -13.70 -15.65
C TYR A 385 2.07 -14.26 -16.46
N LEU A 386 1.83 -14.45 -17.76
CA LEU A 386 2.84 -14.82 -18.75
C LEU A 386 3.05 -13.67 -19.72
N ARG A 387 4.30 -13.17 -19.78
CA ARG A 387 4.68 -12.08 -20.68
C ARG A 387 4.96 -12.57 -22.10
N GLU A 388 5.52 -13.76 -22.23
CA GLU A 388 5.97 -14.35 -23.49
C GLU A 388 5.37 -15.76 -23.66
N PRO A 389 5.25 -16.24 -24.92
CA PRO A 389 4.77 -17.59 -25.19
C PRO A 389 5.57 -18.66 -24.44
N LEU A 390 4.86 -19.64 -23.88
CA LEU A 390 5.48 -20.73 -23.13
C LEU A 390 6.35 -21.58 -24.05
N SER A 391 7.66 -21.55 -23.82
CA SER A 391 8.61 -22.38 -24.57
C SER A 391 8.88 -23.72 -23.87
N ASP A 392 9.15 -23.69 -22.57
CA ASP A 392 9.34 -24.86 -21.71
C ASP A 392 8.85 -24.55 -20.29
N ILE A 393 8.02 -25.43 -19.73
CA ILE A 393 7.40 -25.24 -18.42
C ILE A 393 8.41 -25.20 -17.27
N ASN A 394 9.55 -25.88 -17.40
CA ASN A 394 10.53 -25.99 -16.33
C ASN A 394 11.42 -24.75 -16.23
N SER A 395 11.64 -24.06 -17.34
CA SER A 395 12.46 -22.84 -17.41
C SER A 395 11.63 -21.56 -17.47
N ALA A 396 10.34 -21.65 -17.83
CA ALA A 396 9.46 -20.50 -17.95
C ALA A 396 9.35 -19.71 -16.64
N GLN A 397 9.53 -18.39 -16.79
CA GLN A 397 9.39 -17.42 -15.72
C GLN A 397 8.00 -16.79 -15.81
N PHE A 398 7.21 -17.00 -14.77
CA PHE A 398 5.90 -16.39 -14.61
C PHE A 398 6.07 -15.09 -13.85
N GLY A 399 5.40 -14.05 -14.32
CA GLY A 399 5.23 -12.83 -13.55
C GLY A 399 4.24 -13.07 -12.42
N VAL A 400 4.57 -12.52 -11.26
CA VAL A 400 3.73 -12.56 -10.06
C VAL A 400 3.52 -11.11 -9.63
N VAL A 401 2.30 -10.75 -9.26
CA VAL A 401 2.00 -9.53 -8.50
C VAL A 401 1.41 -9.98 -7.17
N THR A 402 2.00 -9.52 -6.07
CA THR A 402 1.49 -9.79 -4.71
C THR A 402 1.98 -8.72 -3.75
N SER A 403 1.45 -8.68 -2.54
CA SER A 403 1.95 -7.85 -1.45
C SER A 403 2.11 -8.68 -0.18
N MET A 404 2.96 -8.22 0.74
CA MET A 404 2.96 -8.71 2.11
C MET A 404 1.94 -7.86 2.87
N LEU A 405 0.91 -8.49 3.45
CA LEU A 405 0.04 -7.83 4.42
C LEU A 405 0.78 -7.76 5.76
N ASP A 406 1.89 -7.05 5.80
CA ASP A 406 2.36 -6.53 7.07
C ASP A 406 1.50 -5.29 7.38
N LEU A 407 1.21 -5.08 8.66
CA LEU A 407 0.35 -4.02 9.21
C LEU A 407 0.70 -2.59 8.74
N GLY A 408 1.82 -2.40 8.02
CA GLY A 408 2.30 -1.12 7.49
C GLY A 408 1.98 -0.81 6.02
N GLY A 409 1.18 -1.61 5.31
CA GLY A 409 0.70 -1.26 3.97
C GLY A 409 1.80 -1.31 2.89
N ASP A 410 2.48 -2.45 2.81
CA ASP A 410 3.58 -2.66 1.87
C ASP A 410 3.12 -2.48 0.41
N PRO A 411 3.84 -1.70 -0.42
CA PRO A 411 3.45 -1.51 -1.80
C PRO A 411 3.52 -2.84 -2.54
N PRO A 412 2.55 -3.15 -3.42
CA PRO A 412 2.56 -4.38 -4.19
C PRO A 412 3.86 -4.52 -4.98
N LYS A 413 4.40 -5.73 -5.03
CA LYS A 413 5.65 -6.04 -5.73
C LYS A 413 5.32 -6.95 -6.91
N THR A 414 6.01 -6.74 -8.03
CA THR A 414 6.00 -7.71 -9.12
C THR A 414 7.36 -8.35 -9.28
N PHE A 415 7.39 -9.68 -9.41
CA PHE A 415 8.62 -10.43 -9.64
C PHE A 415 8.42 -11.59 -10.61
N ARG A 416 9.54 -12.19 -11.02
CA ARG A 416 9.56 -13.38 -11.88
C ARG A 416 9.91 -14.62 -11.09
N LYS A 417 9.22 -15.73 -11.36
CA LYS A 417 9.50 -17.01 -10.71
C LYS A 417 9.18 -18.21 -11.59
N ALA A 418 9.92 -19.29 -11.39
CA ALA A 418 9.65 -20.55 -12.08
C ALA A 418 8.30 -21.14 -11.64
N PHE A 419 7.54 -21.67 -12.60
CA PHE A 419 6.19 -22.19 -12.34
C PHE A 419 6.15 -23.28 -11.28
N GLY A 420 7.09 -24.23 -11.35
CA GLY A 420 7.16 -25.33 -10.40
C GLY A 420 7.32 -24.84 -8.96
N SER A 421 8.21 -23.87 -8.73
CA SER A 421 8.41 -23.26 -7.41
C SER A 421 7.19 -22.47 -6.94
N LEU A 422 6.50 -21.78 -7.86
CA LEU A 422 5.27 -21.06 -7.52
C LEU A 422 4.18 -21.99 -7.00
N CYS A 423 3.94 -23.10 -7.71
CA CYS A 423 2.95 -24.08 -7.29
C CYS A 423 3.29 -24.69 -5.93
N VAL A 424 4.57 -25.02 -5.68
CA VAL A 424 5.03 -25.54 -4.38
C VAL A 424 4.69 -24.54 -3.28
N GLU A 425 5.08 -23.28 -3.43
CA GLU A 425 4.85 -22.26 -2.40
C GLU A 425 3.39 -21.93 -2.18
N ILE A 426 2.59 -21.82 -3.23
CA ILE A 426 1.14 -21.60 -3.10
C ILE A 426 0.49 -22.76 -2.32
N LEU A 427 0.95 -24.00 -2.54
CA LEU A 427 0.43 -25.15 -1.80
C LEU A 427 0.91 -25.20 -0.35
N THR A 428 2.19 -24.91 -0.09
CA THR A 428 2.79 -25.10 1.23
C THR A 428 2.60 -23.90 2.14
N LEU A 429 2.66 -22.69 1.59
CA LEU A 429 2.60 -21.42 2.31
C LEU A 429 1.26 -20.70 2.09
N GLY A 430 0.47 -21.11 1.10
CA GLY A 430 -0.72 -20.41 0.68
C GLY A 430 -0.44 -19.21 -0.22
N ASN A 431 0.82 -18.75 -0.28
CA ASN A 431 1.26 -17.60 -1.05
C ASN A 431 2.71 -17.73 -1.55
N PRO A 432 3.04 -17.12 -2.70
CA PRO A 432 4.40 -17.12 -3.20
C PRO A 432 5.30 -16.20 -2.37
N SER A 433 6.49 -16.70 -2.02
CA SER A 433 7.50 -15.92 -1.32
C SER A 433 8.05 -14.83 -2.23
N ILE A 434 8.09 -13.60 -1.70
CA ILE A 434 8.69 -12.46 -2.39
C ILE A 434 10.21 -12.63 -2.33
N PRO A 435 10.91 -12.71 -3.48
CA PRO A 435 12.36 -12.80 -3.47
C PRO A 435 12.97 -11.50 -2.95
N ASN A 436 14.16 -11.62 -2.34
CA ASN A 436 14.87 -10.48 -1.76
C ASN A 436 14.98 -9.31 -2.79
N PRO A 437 14.62 -8.07 -2.40
CA PRO A 437 14.55 -6.92 -3.30
C PRO A 437 15.90 -6.54 -3.95
N SER A 438 17.03 -7.05 -3.43
CA SER A 438 18.36 -6.88 -4.04
C SER A 438 18.53 -7.61 -5.39
N LEU A 439 17.59 -8.46 -5.78
CA LEU A 439 17.61 -9.19 -7.05
C LEU A 439 16.94 -8.39 -8.18
N VAL A 440 17.55 -8.40 -9.37
CA VAL A 440 17.07 -7.74 -10.62
C VAL A 440 15.69 -8.22 -11.08
N THR A 441 15.10 -9.18 -10.37
CA THR A 441 13.84 -9.83 -10.72
C THR A 441 12.61 -9.23 -10.03
N THR A 442 12.75 -8.20 -9.21
CA THR A 442 11.64 -7.60 -8.43
C THR A 442 11.50 -6.10 -8.73
N GLU A 443 10.27 -5.65 -8.98
CA GLU A 443 9.90 -4.22 -9.11
C GLU A 443 8.83 -3.88 -8.07
N ILE A 444 8.94 -2.70 -7.46
CA ILE A 444 7.88 -2.16 -6.58
C ILE A 444 6.85 -1.45 -7.46
N LEU A 445 5.58 -1.82 -7.34
CA LEU A 445 4.45 -1.23 -8.05
C LEU A 445 3.75 -0.20 -7.15
N CYS A 446 4.36 0.98 -6.99
CA CYS A 446 3.67 2.10 -6.35
C CYS A 446 2.44 2.50 -7.16
N HIS A 447 1.31 2.73 -6.50
CA HIS A 447 0.10 3.14 -7.19
C HIS A 447 0.30 4.51 -7.86
N PRO A 448 0.21 4.57 -9.21
CA PRO A 448 0.59 5.78 -9.94
C PRO A 448 -0.32 6.96 -9.62
N ASP A 449 -1.54 6.68 -9.20
CA ASP A 449 -2.56 7.69 -8.88
C ASP A 449 -2.61 8.09 -7.40
N LEU A 450 -1.91 7.36 -6.53
CA LEU A 450 -1.82 7.68 -5.10
C LEU A 450 -0.53 8.46 -4.80
N PRO A 451 -0.47 9.21 -3.70
CA PRO A 451 0.75 9.84 -3.23
C PRO A 451 1.91 8.84 -3.16
N CYS A 452 3.08 9.25 -3.64
CA CYS A 452 4.29 8.40 -3.69
C CYS A 452 4.74 7.88 -2.32
N PHE A 453 4.35 8.58 -1.25
CA PHE A 453 4.49 8.12 0.12
C PHE A 453 3.09 8.19 0.73
N SER A 454 2.58 7.05 1.19
CA SER A 454 1.20 6.88 1.61
C SER A 454 0.80 7.96 2.63
N ILE A 455 -0.03 8.90 2.18
CA ILE A 455 -0.87 9.68 3.06
C ILE A 455 -2.08 8.79 3.25
N GLY A 456 -2.02 7.91 4.26
CA GLY A 456 -3.19 7.10 4.62
C GLY A 456 -4.42 8.02 4.71
N PRO A 457 -5.61 7.57 4.28
CA PRO A 457 -6.81 8.35 4.52
C PRO A 457 -6.86 8.71 6.01
N THR A 458 -7.51 9.82 6.39
CA THR A 458 -7.65 10.17 7.83
C THR A 458 -8.28 9.04 8.65
N TRP A 459 -8.96 8.11 7.97
CA TRP A 459 -9.52 6.90 8.53
C TRP A 459 -8.67 5.63 8.31
N GLY A 460 -7.56 5.65 7.58
CA GLY A 460 -6.69 4.48 7.42
C GLY A 460 -6.07 4.05 8.75
N SER A 461 -5.77 5.02 9.63
CA SER A 461 -5.38 4.78 11.02
C SER A 461 -6.53 4.24 11.90
N LEU A 462 -7.75 4.07 11.37
CA LEU A 462 -8.87 3.42 12.09
C LEU A 462 -8.59 1.97 12.44
N ILE A 463 -7.76 1.32 11.63
CA ILE A 463 -7.54 -0.12 11.69
C ILE A 463 -6.57 -0.46 12.84
N GLU A 464 -5.73 0.50 13.26
CA GLU A 464 -4.63 0.27 14.20
C GLU A 464 -4.97 0.62 15.66
N GLU A 465 -5.96 1.49 15.93
CA GLU A 465 -6.36 1.84 17.31
C GLU A 465 -7.79 1.33 17.60
N GLU A 466 -7.98 0.69 18.75
CA GLU A 466 -9.23 -0.01 19.14
C GLU A 466 -10.44 0.92 19.44
N SER A 467 -10.34 2.24 19.22
CA SER A 467 -11.26 3.23 19.81
C SER A 467 -11.57 4.45 18.90
N HIS A 468 -12.30 4.24 17.80
CA HIS A 468 -12.72 5.34 16.89
C HIS A 468 -14.23 5.50 16.77
N LEU A 469 -14.68 6.76 16.69
CA LEU A 469 -16.08 7.14 16.49
C LEU A 469 -16.28 7.81 15.12
N ILE A 470 -17.10 7.19 14.27
CA ILE A 470 -17.35 7.64 12.90
C ILE A 470 -18.71 8.34 12.82
N PHE A 471 -18.72 9.61 12.39
CA PHE A 471 -19.95 10.39 12.25
C PHE A 471 -20.60 10.16 10.90
N LEU A 472 -21.76 9.51 10.89
CA LEU A 472 -22.65 9.40 9.73
C LEU A 472 -23.53 10.64 9.54
N THR A 473 -23.43 11.66 10.38
CA THR A 473 -24.22 12.88 10.27
C THR A 473 -23.36 14.13 10.38
N ASN A 474 -23.75 15.18 9.66
CA ASN A 474 -23.18 16.54 9.78
C ASN A 474 -24.11 17.47 10.58
N ARG A 475 -25.13 16.94 11.27
CA ARG A 475 -26.18 17.73 11.94
C ARG A 475 -25.94 17.96 13.42
N LEU A 476 -24.89 17.38 13.98
CA LEU A 476 -24.55 17.57 15.39
C LEU A 476 -23.92 18.94 15.62
N THR A 477 -24.25 19.58 16.74
CA THR A 477 -23.63 20.85 17.14
C THR A 477 -22.18 20.63 17.56
N GLU A 478 -21.38 21.70 17.59
CA GLU A 478 -20.01 21.63 18.12
C GLU A 478 -20.01 21.16 19.58
N GLU A 479 -20.99 21.57 20.39
CA GLU A 479 -21.16 21.14 21.78
C GLU A 479 -21.42 19.63 21.88
N GLN A 480 -22.32 19.09 21.06
CA GLN A 480 -22.60 17.64 21.01
C GLN A 480 -21.41 16.84 20.49
N THR A 481 -20.64 17.41 19.57
CA THR A 481 -19.40 16.80 19.07
C THR A 481 -18.32 16.80 20.15
N GLN A 482 -18.27 17.85 20.98
CA GLN A 482 -17.33 17.98 22.09
C GLN A 482 -17.66 17.01 23.24
N GLU A 483 -18.95 16.82 23.53
CA GLU A 483 -19.44 15.85 24.53
C GLU A 483 -19.09 14.40 24.16
N LEU A 484 -19.01 14.09 22.86
CA LEU A 484 -18.51 12.81 22.35
C LEU A 484 -17.00 12.64 22.44
N GLN A 485 -16.25 13.74 22.45
CA GLN A 485 -14.78 13.74 22.56
C GLN A 485 -14.29 13.70 24.01
N ASP A 486 -15.15 14.05 24.96
CA ASP A 486 -14.85 14.10 26.39
C ASP A 486 -15.72 13.07 27.14
N PRO A 487 -15.46 11.76 26.99
CA PRO A 487 -16.21 10.74 27.69
C PRO A 487 -16.03 10.98 29.21
N SER A 488 -17.16 11.15 29.91
CA SER A 488 -17.21 11.29 31.37
C SER A 488 -16.39 10.21 32.11
N PRO A 489 -15.96 10.46 33.36
CA PRO A 489 -14.77 9.89 34.01
C PRO A 489 -14.92 8.44 34.53
N ILE A 490 -15.79 7.63 33.93
CA ILE A 490 -15.86 6.19 34.23
C ILE A 490 -14.93 5.46 33.25
N LEU A 491 -13.65 5.85 33.28
CA LEU A 491 -12.57 5.13 32.61
C LEU A 491 -11.94 4.20 33.64
N ASP A 492 -11.98 2.91 33.32
CA ASP A 492 -10.96 1.94 33.67
C ASP A 492 -9.55 2.52 33.42
N GLU A 493 -8.56 2.01 34.15
CA GLU A 493 -7.18 2.52 34.25
C GLU A 493 -6.43 2.71 32.91
N SER A 494 -7.01 2.34 31.77
CA SER A 494 -6.44 2.52 30.43
C SER A 494 -6.80 3.83 29.72
N GLY A 495 -7.78 4.62 30.17
CA GLY A 495 -7.91 6.03 29.75
C GLY A 495 -8.01 6.29 28.23
N GLU A 496 -8.66 5.42 27.45
CA GLU A 496 -8.72 5.58 25.99
C GLU A 496 -9.79 6.60 25.56
N TYR A 497 -9.36 7.61 24.79
CA TYR A 497 -10.23 8.63 24.22
C TYR A 497 -10.66 8.23 22.80
N TYR A 498 -11.94 8.40 22.47
CA TYR A 498 -12.41 8.20 21.10
C TYR A 498 -11.83 9.26 20.17
N LYS A 499 -11.20 8.82 19.08
CA LYS A 499 -10.86 9.72 17.99
C LYS A 499 -12.05 9.86 17.05
N VAL A 500 -12.47 11.11 16.86
CA VAL A 500 -13.65 11.48 16.06
C VAL A 500 -13.28 11.63 14.58
N LEU A 501 -13.95 10.87 13.71
CA LEU A 501 -13.76 10.95 12.27
C LEU A 501 -15.05 11.32 11.53
N PRO A 502 -15.02 12.35 10.65
CA PRO A 502 -16.13 12.64 9.77
C PRO A 502 -16.19 11.62 8.62
N TRP A 503 -17.37 11.08 8.30
CA TRP A 503 -17.49 10.07 7.24
C TRP A 503 -17.48 10.64 5.80
N LYS A 504 -17.74 11.95 5.63
CA LYS A 504 -17.64 12.72 4.37
C LYS A 504 -17.19 14.16 4.66
N ASP A 505 -16.67 14.87 3.65
CA ASP A 505 -16.34 16.30 3.77
C ASP A 505 -17.47 17.04 4.52
N ARG A 506 -17.13 17.78 5.58
CA ARG A 506 -18.05 18.54 6.47
C ARG A 506 -18.76 19.69 5.73
N LYS A 507 -19.37 19.43 4.58
CA LYS A 507 -20.17 20.38 3.82
C LYS A 507 -21.53 20.46 4.50
N ALA A 508 -21.90 21.67 4.90
CA ALA A 508 -23.22 21.98 5.45
C ALA A 508 -24.31 21.53 4.46
N GLY A 509 -25.29 20.75 4.95
CA GLY A 509 -26.39 20.23 4.15
C GLY A 509 -26.15 18.89 3.45
N ALA A 510 -25.02 18.22 3.70
CA ALA A 510 -24.85 16.83 3.26
C ALA A 510 -25.92 15.92 3.90
N PRO A 511 -26.46 14.93 3.16
CA PRO A 511 -27.38 13.96 3.73
C PRO A 511 -26.69 13.09 4.79
N ASP A 512 -27.47 12.60 5.75
CA ASP A 512 -26.99 11.61 6.71
C ASP A 512 -26.67 10.28 5.98
N GLY A 513 -25.70 9.54 6.51
CA GLY A 513 -25.27 8.24 6.00
C GLY A 513 -26.31 7.15 6.21
N LYS A 514 -26.24 6.10 5.38
CA LYS A 514 -27.15 4.96 5.31
C LYS A 514 -26.44 3.64 5.59
N MET A 515 -27.13 2.50 5.46
CA MET A 515 -26.49 1.19 5.61
C MET A 515 -25.46 0.92 4.51
N GLU A 516 -25.69 1.40 3.29
CA GLU A 516 -24.77 1.24 2.15
C GLU A 516 -23.41 1.89 2.43
N ASP A 517 -23.44 2.94 3.22
CA ASP A 517 -22.29 3.74 3.60
C ASP A 517 -21.45 3.08 4.70
N ILE A 518 -22.13 2.48 5.69
CA ILE A 518 -21.49 1.60 6.67
C ILE A 518 -20.87 0.40 5.94
N TRP A 519 -21.60 -0.20 4.98
CA TRP A 519 -21.09 -1.29 4.16
C TRP A 519 -19.84 -0.91 3.36
N GLU A 520 -19.81 0.29 2.77
CA GLU A 520 -18.63 0.81 2.06
C GLU A 520 -17.42 0.90 3.00
N ILE A 521 -17.61 1.44 4.21
CA ILE A 521 -16.54 1.56 5.22
C ILE A 521 -16.04 0.18 5.63
N ILE A 522 -16.93 -0.75 5.96
CA ILE A 522 -16.55 -2.12 6.34
C ILE A 522 -15.79 -2.80 5.22
N THR A 523 -16.24 -2.68 3.98
CA THR A 523 -15.59 -3.32 2.83
C THR A 523 -14.19 -2.75 2.60
N LYS A 524 -14.01 -1.43 2.74
CA LYS A 524 -12.69 -0.79 2.64
C LYS A 524 -11.76 -1.18 3.77
N SER A 525 -12.27 -1.21 5.01
CA SER A 525 -11.49 -1.68 6.16
C SER A 525 -11.13 -3.15 5.99
N TYR A 526 -12.08 -3.99 5.57
CA TYR A 526 -11.84 -5.42 5.27
C TYR A 526 -10.77 -5.62 4.20
N HIS A 527 -10.75 -4.75 3.19
CA HIS A 527 -9.74 -4.78 2.15
C HIS A 527 -8.36 -4.33 2.66
N ALA A 528 -8.30 -3.34 3.56
CA ALA A 528 -7.05 -2.78 4.06
C ALA A 528 -6.41 -3.60 5.20
N SER A 529 -7.22 -4.20 6.10
CA SER A 529 -6.75 -4.92 7.29
C SER A 529 -6.21 -6.33 7.03
N GLY A 530 -6.23 -6.84 5.78
CA GLY A 530 -5.78 -8.21 5.50
C GLY A 530 -6.59 -9.33 6.18
N ALA A 531 -7.70 -8.96 6.83
CA ALA A 531 -8.66 -9.78 7.55
C ALA A 531 -8.20 -10.58 8.79
N GLY A 532 -6.91 -10.58 9.14
CA GLY A 532 -6.45 -11.08 10.44
C GLY A 532 -6.89 -10.16 11.59
N ASP A 533 -6.79 -8.85 11.37
CA ASP A 533 -6.93 -7.81 12.39
C ASP A 533 -8.00 -6.76 12.04
N LEU A 534 -9.19 -7.20 11.61
CA LEU A 534 -10.32 -6.26 11.61
C LEU A 534 -10.56 -5.80 13.05
N PRO A 535 -10.74 -4.48 13.31
CA PRO A 535 -11.22 -4.05 14.61
C PRO A 535 -12.53 -4.78 14.89
N SER A 536 -12.61 -5.41 16.06
CA SER A 536 -13.73 -6.29 16.43
C SER A 536 -15.08 -5.58 16.32
N ILE A 537 -15.11 -4.25 16.51
CA ILE A 537 -16.30 -3.40 16.48
C ILE A 537 -15.95 -1.97 15.99
N PHE A 538 -16.70 -1.46 15.01
CA PHE A 538 -16.75 -0.04 14.63
C PHE A 538 -17.88 0.67 15.38
N VAL A 539 -17.66 1.93 15.77
CA VAL A 539 -18.67 2.77 16.43
C VAL A 539 -19.10 3.90 15.50
N PHE A 540 -20.40 3.99 15.21
CA PHE A 540 -20.99 5.02 14.36
C PHE A 540 -21.97 5.92 15.13
N ALA A 541 -21.86 7.23 14.94
CA ALA A 541 -22.81 8.22 15.44
C ALA A 541 -23.64 8.79 14.28
N ASP A 542 -24.96 8.72 14.38
CA ASP A 542 -25.90 9.26 13.40
C ASP A 542 -26.74 10.41 13.99
N ALA A 543 -27.72 10.91 13.23
CA ALA A 543 -28.54 12.04 13.68
C ALA A 543 -29.37 11.74 14.94
N GLN A 544 -29.63 10.47 15.26
CA GLN A 544 -30.35 10.08 16.47
C GLN A 544 -29.52 10.30 17.74
N PHE A 545 -28.19 10.31 17.63
CA PHE A 545 -27.30 10.57 18.76
C PHE A 545 -27.69 11.86 19.50
N ALA A 546 -28.01 12.94 18.77
CA ALA A 546 -28.45 14.21 19.35
C ALA A 546 -29.73 14.13 20.20
N LEU A 547 -30.52 13.07 20.04
CA LEU A 547 -31.81 12.91 20.71
C LEU A 547 -31.73 11.99 21.92
N ASN A 548 -30.88 10.96 21.88
CA ASN A 548 -30.91 9.88 22.86
C ASN A 548 -29.53 9.35 23.26
N GLU A 549 -28.44 9.98 22.83
CA GLU A 549 -27.05 9.61 23.16
C GLU A 549 -26.72 8.14 22.83
N THR A 550 -27.35 7.60 21.77
CA THR A 550 -27.07 6.25 21.30
C THR A 550 -26.17 6.24 20.06
N VAL A 551 -25.34 5.22 19.97
CA VAL A 551 -24.47 4.93 18.83
C VAL A 551 -24.80 3.56 18.25
N ILE A 552 -24.34 3.33 17.03
CA ILE A 552 -24.47 2.06 16.32
C ILE A 552 -23.13 1.35 16.43
N LEU A 553 -23.11 0.19 17.08
CA LEU A 553 -21.99 -0.74 17.03
C LEU A 553 -22.12 -1.63 15.82
N VAL A 554 -21.03 -1.83 15.11
CA VAL A 554 -21.01 -2.58 13.86
C VAL A 554 -19.81 -3.50 13.81
N LYS A 555 -20.02 -4.76 13.45
CA LYS A 555 -18.94 -5.72 13.21
C LYS A 555 -19.11 -6.44 11.89
N ALA A 556 -18.00 -6.75 11.23
CA ALA A 556 -18.02 -7.54 10.01
C ALA A 556 -18.67 -8.90 10.27
N ASP A 557 -19.55 -9.34 9.37
CA ASP A 557 -20.21 -10.65 9.49
C ASP A 557 -19.51 -11.63 8.55
N LEU A 558 -18.59 -12.41 9.12
CA LEU A 558 -17.75 -13.34 8.37
C LEU A 558 -18.42 -14.70 8.21
N TYR A 559 -18.18 -15.31 7.05
CA TYR A 559 -18.54 -16.68 6.72
C TYR A 559 -17.35 -17.59 7.06
N GLU A 560 -17.45 -18.23 8.21
CA GLU A 560 -16.47 -19.19 8.74
C GLU A 560 -16.75 -20.58 8.15
N ASP A 561 -16.20 -20.85 6.98
CA ASP A 561 -16.01 -22.22 6.49
C ASP A 561 -14.51 -22.53 6.62
N GLU A 562 -14.18 -23.53 7.45
CA GLU A 562 -12.82 -24.00 7.71
C GLU A 562 -12.28 -24.88 6.56
N GLY A 563 -13.04 -25.06 5.48
CA GLY A 563 -12.68 -25.89 4.32
C GLY A 563 -12.70 -25.17 2.97
N CYS A 564 -11.95 -25.71 2.01
CA CYS A 564 -12.01 -25.34 0.60
C CYS A 564 -13.25 -25.93 -0.10
N ASP A 565 -13.85 -25.09 -0.94
CA ASP A 565 -14.51 -25.38 -2.22
C ASP A 565 -16.05 -25.36 -2.38
N PRO A 566 -16.93 -26.22 -1.80
CA PRO A 566 -18.30 -26.31 -2.34
C PRO A 566 -19.18 -25.06 -2.12
N GLY A 567 -19.06 -24.40 -0.95
CA GLY A 567 -19.81 -23.19 -0.63
C GLY A 567 -19.25 -21.96 -1.36
N HIS A 568 -17.93 -21.91 -1.49
CA HIS A 568 -17.22 -20.81 -2.12
C HIS A 568 -17.36 -20.80 -3.64
N GLU A 569 -17.48 -21.95 -4.31
CA GLU A 569 -17.82 -22.01 -5.74
C GLU A 569 -19.18 -21.36 -6.04
N ARG A 570 -20.16 -21.50 -5.15
CA ARG A 570 -21.49 -20.85 -5.30
C ARG A 570 -21.46 -19.34 -5.16
N LEU A 571 -20.33 -18.80 -4.70
CA LEU A 571 -20.12 -17.38 -4.51
C LEU A 571 -19.22 -16.77 -5.62
N MET A 572 -18.89 -17.53 -6.68
CA MET A 572 -17.97 -17.11 -7.75
C MET A 572 -18.32 -15.77 -8.43
N HIS A 573 -19.58 -15.31 -8.35
CA HIS A 573 -20.05 -14.04 -8.90
C HIS A 573 -19.87 -12.84 -7.96
N LEU A 574 -19.33 -13.02 -6.76
CA LEU A 574 -19.16 -11.95 -5.77
C LEU A 574 -17.68 -11.79 -5.35
N PRO A 575 -17.20 -10.56 -5.12
CA PRO A 575 -15.96 -10.33 -4.40
C PRO A 575 -16.14 -10.62 -2.90
N TYR A 576 -15.04 -10.65 -2.15
CA TYR A 576 -14.99 -10.89 -0.69
C TYR A 576 -15.76 -12.15 -0.29
N PRO A 577 -15.30 -13.35 -0.67
CA PRO A 577 -16.02 -14.61 -0.46
C PRO A 577 -16.52 -14.82 0.96
N ARG A 578 -15.77 -14.31 1.95
CA ARG A 578 -16.02 -14.52 3.37
C ARG A 578 -16.85 -13.42 4.00
N LEU A 579 -17.06 -12.28 3.35
CA LEU A 579 -17.78 -11.15 3.94
C LEU A 579 -19.27 -11.20 3.59
N ARG A 580 -20.11 -11.81 4.43
CA ARG A 580 -21.56 -11.92 4.21
C ARG A 580 -22.29 -10.58 4.29
N GLY A 581 -21.72 -9.64 5.04
CA GLY A 581 -22.34 -8.38 5.37
C GLY A 581 -21.77 -7.86 6.68
N PHE A 582 -22.64 -7.33 7.53
CA PHE A 582 -22.26 -6.90 8.87
C PHE A 582 -23.38 -7.10 9.88
N GLN A 583 -23.00 -7.20 11.15
CA GLN A 583 -23.94 -7.18 12.25
C GLN A 583 -23.90 -5.81 12.91
N PHE A 584 -25.04 -5.32 13.36
CA PHE A 584 -25.12 -4.06 14.06
C PHE A 584 -26.12 -4.09 15.21
N MET A 585 -25.90 -3.21 16.19
CA MET A 585 -26.84 -2.96 17.28
C MET A 585 -26.76 -1.49 17.71
N ARG A 586 -27.85 -0.94 18.25
CA ARG A 586 -27.86 0.41 18.81
C ARG A 586 -27.73 0.33 20.32
N VAL A 587 -26.77 1.06 20.89
CA VAL A 587 -26.47 1.07 22.33
C VAL A 587 -26.29 2.50 22.82
N PRO A 588 -26.50 2.77 24.12
CA PRO A 588 -26.05 4.01 24.73
C PRO A 588 -24.53 4.18 24.61
N ILE A 589 -24.04 5.40 24.36
CA ILE A 589 -22.60 5.68 24.17
C ILE A 589 -21.73 5.21 25.35
N HIS A 590 -22.21 5.30 26.59
CA HIS A 590 -21.45 4.85 27.75
C HIS A 590 -21.20 3.33 27.80
N TRP A 591 -21.82 2.53 26.92
CA TRP A 591 -21.56 1.08 26.82
C TRP A 591 -20.33 0.75 25.97
N THR A 592 -19.76 1.74 25.26
CA THR A 592 -18.63 1.51 24.36
C THR A 592 -17.28 1.47 25.09
N GLY A 593 -17.16 2.05 26.30
CA GLY A 593 -15.89 2.23 27.01
C GLY A 593 -15.30 1.00 27.72
N SER A 594 -16.10 0.04 28.21
CA SER A 594 -15.60 -1.01 29.13
C SER A 594 -15.47 -2.43 28.51
N ARG A 595 -15.77 -2.60 27.21
CA ARG A 595 -15.95 -3.94 26.59
C ARG A 595 -15.35 -4.09 25.18
N THR A 596 -14.59 -3.11 24.69
CA THR A 596 -13.94 -3.17 23.36
C THR A 596 -12.95 -4.34 23.22
N LYS A 597 -12.47 -4.91 24.32
CA LYS A 597 -11.72 -6.18 24.31
C LYS A 597 -12.63 -7.41 24.28
N ASN A 598 -13.12 -7.76 23.10
CA ASN A 598 -13.63 -9.09 22.71
C ASN A 598 -14.68 -9.78 23.62
N GLN A 599 -15.28 -9.10 24.60
CA GLN A 599 -16.38 -9.65 25.39
C GLN A 599 -17.68 -9.38 24.65
N GLU A 600 -18.39 -10.46 24.30
CA GLU A 600 -19.71 -10.41 23.66
C GLU A 600 -20.59 -9.36 24.36
N ILE A 601 -20.86 -8.25 23.68
CA ILE A 601 -21.87 -7.31 24.13
C ILE A 601 -23.20 -8.04 23.99
N ASP A 602 -23.72 -8.51 25.13
CA ASP A 602 -25.03 -9.12 25.24
C ASP A 602 -26.08 -8.17 24.67
N GLY A 603 -26.75 -8.61 23.60
CA GLY A 603 -27.77 -7.81 22.93
C GLY A 603 -28.29 -8.46 21.65
N GLU A 604 -29.41 -7.96 21.16
CA GLU A 604 -29.99 -8.40 19.90
C GLU A 604 -29.25 -7.75 18.74
N TRP A 605 -28.28 -8.47 18.17
CA TRP A 605 -27.57 -8.06 16.96
C TRP A 605 -28.47 -8.28 15.73
N LEU A 606 -28.73 -7.20 15.00
CA LEU A 606 -29.35 -7.26 13.68
C LEU A 606 -28.28 -7.54 12.63
N SER A 607 -28.65 -8.19 11.53
CA SER A 607 -27.73 -8.51 10.45
C SER A 607 -28.13 -7.80 9.16
N TYR A 608 -27.23 -6.99 8.61
CA TYR A 608 -27.31 -6.48 7.25
C TYR A 608 -26.61 -7.47 6.33
N ARG A 609 -27.32 -7.93 5.30
CA ARG A 609 -26.80 -8.87 4.30
C ARG A 609 -26.44 -8.10 3.04
N ARG A 610 -25.22 -8.31 2.54
CA ARG A 610 -24.80 -7.66 1.30
C ARG A 610 -25.63 -8.14 0.11
N ALA A 611 -25.73 -7.28 -0.89
CA ALA A 611 -26.40 -7.62 -2.15
C ALA A 611 -25.76 -8.86 -2.82
N GLY A 612 -26.60 -9.75 -3.34
CA GLY A 612 -26.19 -10.95 -4.08
C GLY A 612 -25.81 -12.17 -3.22
N TRP A 613 -25.74 -12.04 -1.88
CA TRP A 613 -25.48 -13.18 -1.00
C TRP A 613 -26.66 -14.18 -0.99
N PRO A 614 -26.41 -15.51 -1.05
CA PRO A 614 -27.46 -16.53 -1.07
C PRO A 614 -28.39 -16.51 0.15
N SER A 615 -29.63 -16.98 -0.02
CA SER A 615 -30.61 -17.17 1.07
C SER A 615 -30.07 -18.12 2.16
N PRO A 616 -30.49 -17.96 3.44
CA PRO A 616 -30.05 -18.83 4.53
C PRO A 616 -30.29 -20.31 4.20
N GLY A 617 -29.32 -21.16 4.49
CA GLY A 617 -29.39 -22.61 4.24
C GLY A 617 -29.00 -23.04 2.81
N VAL A 618 -28.67 -22.11 1.91
CA VAL A 618 -28.09 -22.44 0.59
C VAL A 618 -26.61 -22.79 0.71
N LEU A 619 -25.87 -22.08 1.58
CA LEU A 619 -24.46 -22.37 1.85
C LEU A 619 -24.34 -23.31 3.07
N PRO A 620 -23.36 -24.22 3.07
CA PRO A 620 -23.00 -24.98 4.27
C PRO A 620 -22.74 -24.02 5.44
N TYR A 621 -23.10 -24.40 6.67
CA TYR A 621 -22.84 -23.60 7.88
C TYR A 621 -23.51 -22.20 7.93
N ASP A 622 -24.35 -21.83 6.96
CA ASP A 622 -25.14 -20.61 7.02
C ASP A 622 -26.28 -20.79 8.04
N ARG A 623 -26.04 -20.37 9.29
CA ARG A 623 -26.94 -20.57 10.42
C ARG A 623 -28.35 -20.07 10.11
N SER A 624 -29.33 -20.97 10.10
CA SER A 624 -30.76 -20.64 10.05
C SER A 624 -31.20 -19.97 11.36
N GLY A 625 -31.90 -18.84 11.29
CA GLY A 625 -32.50 -18.18 12.47
C GLY A 625 -32.01 -16.76 12.79
N ARG A 626 -31.18 -16.13 11.95
CA ARG A 626 -30.85 -14.70 12.08
C ARG A 626 -31.94 -13.82 11.46
N PHE A 627 -32.27 -12.72 12.13
CA PHE A 627 -33.14 -11.67 11.58
C PHE A 627 -32.32 -10.77 10.66
N PHE A 628 -32.71 -10.70 9.38
CA PHE A 628 -32.08 -9.85 8.38
C PHE A 628 -32.92 -8.60 8.17
N VAL A 629 -32.25 -7.46 8.07
CA VAL A 629 -32.87 -6.17 7.79
C VAL A 629 -32.56 -5.82 6.33
N ASP A 630 -33.59 -5.59 5.51
CA ASP A 630 -33.42 -5.10 4.15
C ASP A 630 -32.89 -3.67 4.17
N GLY A 631 -32.00 -3.31 3.23
CA GLY A 631 -31.24 -2.04 3.23
C GLY A 631 -32.08 -0.75 3.30
N ASP A 632 -33.34 -0.80 2.88
CA ASP A 632 -34.28 0.33 2.97
C ASP A 632 -34.81 0.58 4.40
N SER A 633 -34.60 -0.38 5.31
CA SER A 633 -35.07 -0.33 6.70
C SER A 633 -33.94 0.12 7.62
N PHE A 634 -33.46 1.36 7.43
CA PHE A 634 -32.56 1.99 8.40
C PHE A 634 -33.37 2.40 9.65
N PRO A 635 -32.93 2.08 10.88
CA PRO A 635 -33.60 2.53 12.10
C PRO A 635 -33.48 4.03 12.35
#